data_AF-A0A935QDM7-F1
#
_entry.id   AF-A0A935QDM7-F1
#
_cell.length_a   1.000
_cell.length_b   1.000
_cell.length_c   1.000
_cell.angle_alpha   90.00
_cell.angle_beta   90.00
_cell.angle_gamma   90.00
#
_symmetry.space_group_name_H-M   'P 1'
#
loop_
_entity.id
_entity.type
_entity.pdbx_description
1 polymer ?
#
loop_
_entity_poly.entity_id
_entity_poly.type
_entity_poly.pdbx_seq_one_letter_code
_entity_poly.pdbx_strand_id
1 'polypeptide(L)'
;MQIAQLWAPTHRRFVMSIPARTLAFPLLVLLFLSAIPPPASALLPSGNYVILSWNDLGMHCMNQYHANLSVLPPYNNLYAQVIHRGDAYTSPMILTENATMEYSIPGNTYSVGKTDFWTYSQHLFGVTLAPNIGLTGKGLSGTLDFLADHFAAEGVPLTPFTDAAPTVEDPYQQALVVLRDIHGTELARSRPVMPVSIEMSCVSTGCHASELAILDHHEGQDEGGFDIANKPILCAQCHGDPALGATGPGVAGYFSQRIHEKHAFIDEAIPGMGGCYKCHPGQRARCLRGTMNSDFGMICQDCHGDMAQVADSIDGGRLPWVNEPACRSCHTSTYGEPVGQLFKVSRGHGGVFCEGCHNSTHAEFPSREPRDNQVMIDLQGQSGTLTDCRVCHGIVPAGPGPHGVVATGVVENELLGGTESLDVWPSPLSVGATCSIRLSETSGLAGRLLVFDVRGRTIRLLEVRRDKQGEAVASWDGRDGHGQRVGAGVYFLRWSDGERAASAKVVMVD
;
A
#
# COMPACT_ATOMS: atom_id res chain seq x y z
N MET A 1 11.44 25.45 -62.86
CA MET A 1 10.91 24.08 -63.03
C MET A 1 9.76 23.94 -62.02
N GLN A 2 8.57 23.73 -62.58
CA GLN A 2 7.20 23.62 -62.02
C GLN A 2 7.06 22.60 -60.86
N ILE A 3 6.03 22.52 -59.97
CA ILE A 3 4.73 23.17 -59.67
C ILE A 3 4.29 22.57 -58.28
N ALA A 4 3.94 23.36 -57.25
CA ALA A 4 2.60 23.70 -56.67
C ALA A 4 1.72 22.51 -56.20
N GLN A 5 1.43 22.35 -54.88
CA GLN A 5 0.29 22.92 -54.08
C GLN A 5 -1.10 22.31 -54.42
N LEU A 6 -1.76 21.57 -53.50
CA LEU A 6 -2.68 21.99 -52.41
C LEU A 6 -4.17 22.20 -52.85
N TRP A 7 -5.11 21.66 -52.04
CA TRP A 7 -6.56 21.98 -51.85
C TRP A 7 -7.66 20.99 -52.31
N ALA A 8 -8.64 20.78 -51.39
CA ALA A 8 -9.97 20.13 -51.53
C ALA A 8 -11.06 21.16 -51.97
N PRO A 9 -12.41 20.98 -51.88
CA PRO A 9 -13.33 19.83 -51.67
C PRO A 9 -14.59 19.83 -52.63
N THR A 10 -15.59 18.97 -52.33
CA THR A 10 -17.08 19.08 -52.54
C THR A 10 -17.87 18.25 -53.58
N HIS A 11 -18.81 17.45 -53.01
CA HIS A 11 -20.25 17.23 -53.32
C HIS A 11 -20.81 16.41 -54.52
N ARG A 12 -21.64 15.43 -54.10
CA ARG A 12 -23.03 15.05 -54.52
C ARG A 12 -23.29 13.86 -55.47
N ARG A 13 -23.94 12.86 -54.85
CA ARG A 13 -25.15 12.08 -55.21
C ARG A 13 -25.22 11.32 -56.54
N PHE A 14 -25.35 9.99 -56.42
CA PHE A 14 -26.19 9.18 -57.31
C PHE A 14 -27.09 8.25 -56.48
N VAL A 15 -28.35 8.14 -56.91
CA VAL A 15 -29.43 7.28 -56.38
C VAL A 15 -29.78 6.26 -57.47
N MET A 16 -29.95 4.99 -57.07
CA MET A 16 -30.75 3.88 -57.65
C MET A 16 -30.03 2.56 -57.38
N SER A 17 -30.60 1.40 -57.02
CA SER A 17 -31.87 0.94 -56.44
C SER A 17 -31.84 -0.60 -56.51
N ILE A 18 -32.03 -1.30 -55.35
CA ILE A 18 -32.70 -2.63 -55.16
C ILE A 18 -32.00 -3.88 -55.79
N PRO A 19 -31.99 -5.11 -55.17
CA PRO A 19 -32.96 -5.68 -54.23
C PRO A 19 -32.45 -6.33 -52.95
N ALA A 20 -33.43 -6.45 -52.04
CA ALA A 20 -33.42 -7.28 -50.84
C ALA A 20 -33.23 -8.77 -51.15
N ARG A 21 -32.33 -9.41 -50.39
CA ARG A 21 -32.40 -10.84 -50.08
C ARG A 21 -32.27 -11.00 -48.57
N THR A 22 -33.38 -11.42 -47.98
CA THR A 22 -33.50 -11.94 -46.62
C THR A 22 -32.66 -13.20 -46.47
N LEU A 23 -31.66 -13.14 -45.59
CA LEU A 23 -31.01 -14.33 -45.02
C LEU A 23 -31.07 -14.17 -43.50
N ALA A 24 -32.01 -14.89 -42.90
CA ALA A 24 -32.09 -15.08 -41.47
C ALA A 24 -30.90 -15.95 -41.03
N PHE A 25 -29.94 -15.36 -40.32
CA PHE A 25 -28.95 -16.10 -39.54
C PHE A 25 -29.50 -16.31 -38.13
N PRO A 26 -29.70 -17.55 -37.66
CA PRO A 26 -30.03 -17.77 -36.26
C PRO A 26 -28.79 -17.45 -35.41
N LEU A 27 -28.95 -16.49 -34.50
CA LEU A 27 -27.96 -16.14 -33.50
C LEU A 27 -27.83 -17.31 -32.52
N LEU A 28 -26.87 -18.20 -32.75
CA LEU A 28 -26.49 -19.23 -31.79
C LEU A 28 -25.59 -18.59 -30.74
N VAL A 29 -26.19 -18.07 -29.66
CA VAL A 29 -25.46 -17.61 -28.48
C VAL A 29 -24.93 -18.84 -27.75
N LEU A 30 -23.71 -19.25 -28.09
CA LEU A 30 -22.91 -20.17 -27.28
C LEU A 30 -22.48 -19.44 -26.01
N LEU A 31 -23.28 -19.62 -24.95
CA LEU A 31 -22.88 -19.35 -23.57
C LEU A 31 -21.70 -20.25 -23.22
N PHE A 32 -20.47 -19.79 -23.51
CA PHE A 32 -19.29 -20.28 -22.82
C PHE A 32 -19.38 -19.80 -21.37
N LEU A 33 -20.01 -20.59 -20.50
CA LEU A 33 -19.67 -20.57 -19.08
C LEU A 33 -18.21 -21.02 -18.98
N SER A 34 -17.28 -20.08 -19.11
CA SER A 34 -15.96 -20.26 -18.54
C SER A 34 -16.19 -20.39 -17.05
N ALA A 35 -16.04 -21.61 -16.53
CA ALA A 35 -15.95 -21.82 -15.10
C ALA A 35 -14.83 -20.91 -14.61
N ILE A 36 -15.21 -19.85 -13.88
CA ILE A 36 -14.28 -19.04 -13.13
C ILE A 36 -13.63 -20.05 -12.17
N PRO A 37 -12.32 -20.33 -12.26
CA PRO A 37 -11.68 -21.15 -11.26
C PRO A 37 -11.97 -20.49 -9.90
N PRO A 38 -12.26 -21.27 -8.84
CA PRO A 38 -12.38 -20.69 -7.50
C PRO A 38 -11.14 -19.82 -7.25
N PRO A 39 -11.27 -18.68 -6.54
CA PRO A 39 -10.11 -17.87 -6.19
C PRO A 39 -9.07 -18.83 -5.62
N ALA A 40 -7.86 -18.80 -6.18
CA ALA A 40 -6.76 -19.59 -5.66
C ALA A 40 -6.70 -19.30 -4.16
N SER A 41 -6.96 -20.30 -3.33
CA SER A 41 -6.81 -20.18 -1.88
C SER A 41 -5.39 -19.70 -1.65
N ALA A 42 -5.24 -18.42 -1.28
CA ALA A 42 -3.94 -17.83 -1.17
C ALA A 42 -3.15 -18.57 -0.10
N LEU A 43 -1.95 -18.98 -0.46
CA LEU A 43 -0.98 -19.52 0.49
C LEU A 43 -0.57 -18.36 1.40
N LEU A 44 -0.97 -18.43 2.68
CA LEU A 44 -0.38 -17.58 3.72
C LEU A 44 1.15 -17.66 3.61
N PRO A 45 1.89 -16.56 3.88
CA PRO A 45 3.35 -16.57 3.80
C PRO A 45 3.95 -17.80 4.49
N SER A 46 4.70 -18.61 3.75
CA SER A 46 5.44 -19.77 4.27
C SER A 46 6.80 -19.28 4.77
N GLY A 47 6.87 -18.96 6.06
CA GLY A 47 8.09 -18.44 6.68
C GLY A 47 7.84 -17.89 8.07
N ASN A 48 8.91 -17.70 8.84
CA ASN A 48 8.87 -17.13 10.19
C ASN A 48 8.84 -15.60 10.19
N TYR A 49 9.06 -14.95 9.04
CA TYR A 49 9.14 -13.50 8.92
C TYR A 49 8.06 -12.97 7.97
N VAL A 50 7.50 -11.83 8.34
CA VAL A 50 6.56 -11.05 7.54
C VAL A 50 7.10 -9.64 7.37
N ILE A 51 6.94 -9.06 6.19
CA ILE A 51 7.28 -7.67 5.90
C ILE A 51 5.97 -6.91 5.69
N LEU A 52 5.69 -5.93 6.55
CA LEU A 52 4.71 -4.88 6.29
C LEU A 52 5.47 -3.73 5.65
N SER A 53 5.12 -3.31 4.44
CA SER A 53 5.88 -2.29 3.70
C SER A 53 4.97 -1.33 2.95
N TRP A 54 5.35 -0.07 2.88
CA TRP A 54 4.55 1.01 2.31
C TRP A 54 5.43 2.19 1.89
N ASN A 55 4.83 3.18 1.23
CA ASN A 55 5.39 4.52 1.04
C ASN A 55 4.68 5.48 2.01
N ASP A 56 5.35 6.38 2.73
CA ASP A 56 4.67 7.25 3.73
C ASP A 56 4.04 8.52 3.13
N LEU A 57 4.26 8.78 1.84
CA LEU A 57 3.84 10.02 1.18
C LEU A 57 2.46 9.88 0.51
N GLY A 58 2.02 8.66 0.22
CA GLY A 58 0.83 8.36 -0.58
C GLY A 58 1.02 8.61 -2.08
N MET A 59 1.70 9.71 -2.44
CA MET A 59 2.25 10.03 -3.75
C MET A 59 3.26 11.17 -3.64
N HIS A 60 4.45 11.01 -4.21
CA HIS A 60 5.35 12.13 -4.40
C HIS A 60 5.05 12.86 -5.71
N CYS A 61 5.12 14.19 -5.72
CA CYS A 61 5.11 14.99 -6.95
C CYS A 61 6.48 15.59 -7.20
N MET A 62 6.89 15.65 -8.47
CA MET A 62 8.16 16.24 -8.87
C MET A 62 7.99 17.11 -10.12
N ASN A 63 8.89 18.09 -10.28
CA ASN A 63 9.08 18.73 -11.57
C ASN A 63 9.67 17.72 -12.56
N GLN A 64 9.18 17.67 -13.80
CA GLN A 64 9.85 16.86 -14.82
C GLN A 64 11.20 17.47 -15.21
N TYR A 65 11.23 18.80 -15.37
CA TYR A 65 12.42 19.55 -15.74
C TYR A 65 12.64 20.69 -14.75
N HIS A 66 13.90 21.04 -14.55
CA HIS A 66 14.35 21.95 -13.51
C HIS A 66 15.06 23.17 -14.09
N ALA A 67 15.26 23.27 -15.41
CA ALA A 67 16.04 24.33 -16.04
C ALA A 67 15.51 25.77 -15.79
N ASN A 68 14.21 25.95 -15.56
CA ASN A 68 13.66 27.27 -15.24
C ASN A 68 13.34 27.43 -13.76
N LEU A 69 12.54 26.52 -13.21
CA LEU A 69 12.16 26.54 -11.82
C LEU A 69 12.09 25.12 -11.26
N SER A 70 12.16 25.01 -9.94
CA SER A 70 12.04 23.75 -9.22
C SER A 70 11.16 23.95 -8.00
N VAL A 71 10.11 23.15 -7.88
CA VAL A 71 9.26 23.04 -6.69
C VAL A 71 9.72 21.85 -5.87
N LEU A 72 9.69 20.64 -6.45
CA LEU A 72 10.12 19.41 -5.77
C LEU A 72 11.06 18.58 -6.66
N PRO A 73 12.15 18.02 -6.10
CA PRO A 73 13.07 17.15 -6.81
C PRO A 73 12.48 15.74 -7.03
N PRO A 74 13.11 14.90 -7.86
CA PRO A 74 12.90 13.46 -7.82
C PRO A 74 13.14 12.94 -6.40
N TYR A 75 12.14 12.32 -5.80
CA TYR A 75 12.16 11.86 -4.42
C TYR A 75 11.08 10.80 -4.21
N ASN A 76 11.32 9.89 -3.28
CA ASN A 76 10.34 8.94 -2.81
C ASN A 76 10.86 8.27 -1.53
N ASN A 77 9.94 7.75 -0.74
CA ASN A 77 10.24 7.07 0.50
C ASN A 77 9.73 5.63 0.44
N LEU A 78 10.46 4.73 1.07
CA LEU A 78 10.07 3.33 1.21
C LEU A 78 10.30 2.90 2.65
N TYR A 79 9.23 2.44 3.28
CA TYR A 79 9.21 2.01 4.67
C TYR A 79 8.88 0.52 4.74
N ALA A 80 9.47 -0.17 5.71
CA ALA A 80 9.17 -1.55 6.01
C ALA A 80 9.34 -1.87 7.49
N GLN A 81 8.40 -2.63 8.06
CA GLN A 81 8.52 -3.21 9.39
C GLN A 81 8.50 -4.73 9.28
N VAL A 82 9.45 -5.38 9.95
CA VAL A 82 9.57 -6.84 9.94
C VAL A 82 8.95 -7.40 11.21
N ILE A 83 8.10 -8.40 11.06
CA ILE A 83 7.50 -9.15 12.15
C ILE A 83 8.05 -10.56 12.10
N HIS A 84 8.74 -10.99 13.17
CA HIS A 84 8.92 -12.40 13.45
C HIS A 84 7.59 -12.95 13.96
N ARG A 85 7.05 -13.91 13.22
CA ARG A 85 5.74 -14.50 13.51
C ARG A 85 5.76 -15.20 14.86
N GLY A 86 4.65 -15.11 15.56
CA GLY A 86 4.40 -15.91 16.75
C GLY A 86 4.02 -17.35 16.37
N ASP A 87 4.01 -18.23 17.36
CA ASP A 87 3.46 -19.58 17.25
C ASP A 87 2.31 -19.78 18.26
N ALA A 88 2.00 -21.03 18.64
CA ALA A 88 0.98 -21.31 19.64
C ALA A 88 1.39 -20.90 21.07
N TYR A 89 2.67 -20.61 21.31
CA TYR A 89 3.25 -20.36 22.62
C TYR A 89 3.93 -18.99 22.74
N THR A 90 4.25 -18.35 21.60
CA THR A 90 4.97 -17.09 21.51
C THR A 90 4.16 -16.04 20.77
N SER A 91 4.21 -14.79 21.25
CA SER A 91 3.59 -13.67 20.55
C SER A 91 4.48 -13.21 19.39
N PRO A 92 3.89 -12.65 18.32
CA PRO A 92 4.69 -12.03 17.26
C PRO A 92 5.53 -10.89 17.83
N MET A 93 6.71 -10.69 17.26
CA MET A 93 7.64 -9.66 17.68
C MET A 93 8.11 -8.84 16.48
N ILE A 94 8.11 -7.51 16.62
CA ILE A 94 8.78 -6.64 15.67
C ILE A 94 10.28 -6.88 15.80
N LEU A 95 10.94 -7.07 14.67
CA LEU A 95 12.39 -7.22 14.64
C LEU A 95 13.05 -5.90 15.05
N THR A 96 13.81 -5.95 16.14
CA THR A 96 14.55 -4.80 16.70
C THR A 96 16.06 -5.02 16.68
N GLU A 97 16.50 -6.10 16.04
CA GLU A 97 17.91 -6.43 15.84
C GLU A 97 18.36 -6.05 14.43
N ASN A 98 19.67 -5.87 14.28
CA ASN A 98 20.24 -5.48 12.99
C ASN A 98 20.11 -6.62 11.97
N ALA A 99 19.29 -6.41 10.94
CA ALA A 99 19.16 -7.29 9.79
C ALA A 99 19.41 -6.50 8.49
N THR A 100 19.82 -7.19 7.43
CA THR A 100 20.02 -6.55 6.13
C THR A 100 18.73 -6.65 5.32
N MET A 101 18.20 -5.50 4.92
CA MET A 101 17.05 -5.41 4.03
C MET A 101 17.44 -4.61 2.79
N GLU A 102 17.21 -5.22 1.63
CA GLU A 102 17.52 -4.67 0.32
C GLU A 102 16.24 -4.19 -0.36
N TYR A 103 16.36 -3.13 -1.17
CA TYR A 103 15.31 -2.69 -2.07
C TYR A 103 15.83 -2.48 -3.49
N SER A 104 14.91 -2.56 -4.45
CA SER A 104 15.10 -2.15 -5.84
C SER A 104 13.78 -1.68 -6.43
N ILE A 105 13.81 -0.95 -7.54
CA ILE A 105 12.63 -0.68 -8.37
C ILE A 105 12.74 -1.46 -9.68
N PRO A 106 12.18 -2.68 -9.77
CA PRO A 106 12.21 -3.46 -11.01
C PRO A 106 11.64 -2.68 -12.20
N GLY A 107 12.41 -2.64 -13.29
CA GLY A 107 12.02 -1.93 -14.52
C GLY A 107 12.30 -0.43 -14.52
N ASN A 108 12.87 0.13 -13.45
CA ASN A 108 13.33 1.52 -13.40
C ASN A 108 14.66 1.62 -12.67
N THR A 109 15.75 1.40 -13.41
CA THR A 109 17.10 1.28 -12.86
C THR A 109 17.90 2.59 -12.90
N TYR A 110 17.39 3.59 -13.61
CA TYR A 110 18.02 4.90 -13.72
C TYR A 110 16.98 6.00 -13.87
N SER A 111 17.30 7.19 -13.37
CA SER A 111 16.47 8.39 -13.49
C SER A 111 17.17 9.52 -14.24
N VAL A 112 18.51 9.49 -14.32
CA VAL A 112 19.28 10.41 -15.16
C VAL A 112 18.85 10.30 -16.63
N GLY A 113 18.59 11.42 -17.30
CA GLY A 113 18.12 11.43 -18.69
C GLY A 113 16.59 11.28 -18.85
N LYS A 114 15.85 10.94 -17.78
CA LYS A 114 14.38 11.07 -17.72
C LYS A 114 13.93 12.44 -17.17
N THR A 115 14.87 13.14 -16.55
CA THR A 115 14.81 14.53 -16.03
C THR A 115 16.21 15.14 -16.13
N ASP A 116 16.30 16.48 -16.01
CA ASP A 116 17.54 17.25 -15.98
C ASP A 116 18.01 17.62 -14.56
N PHE A 117 17.36 17.11 -13.51
CA PHE A 117 17.63 17.43 -12.10
C PHE A 117 19.12 17.41 -11.71
N TRP A 118 19.86 16.34 -12.05
CA TRP A 118 21.27 16.21 -11.67
C TRP A 118 22.16 17.32 -12.24
N THR A 119 21.82 17.84 -13.43
CA THR A 119 22.52 18.99 -14.04
C THR A 119 22.46 20.24 -13.16
N TYR A 120 21.35 20.41 -12.44
CA TYR A 120 21.06 21.62 -11.67
C TYR A 120 21.15 21.43 -10.15
N SER A 121 21.42 20.21 -9.67
CA SER A 121 21.50 19.87 -8.25
C SER A 121 22.43 20.80 -7.44
N GLN A 122 23.60 21.15 -7.99
CA GLN A 122 24.54 22.06 -7.33
C GLN A 122 23.99 23.48 -7.20
N HIS A 123 23.28 23.98 -8.22
CA HIS A 123 22.69 25.31 -8.19
C HIS A 123 21.50 25.33 -7.22
N LEU A 124 20.58 24.38 -7.36
CA LEU A 124 19.32 24.35 -6.62
C LEU A 124 19.49 23.97 -5.14
N PHE A 125 20.36 23.00 -4.84
CA PHE A 125 20.48 22.40 -3.51
C PHE A 125 21.90 22.50 -2.91
N GLY A 126 22.83 23.18 -3.59
CA GLY A 126 24.20 23.38 -3.11
C GLY A 126 25.06 22.11 -3.12
N VAL A 127 24.57 21.01 -3.69
CA VAL A 127 25.24 19.70 -3.69
C VAL A 127 25.35 19.14 -5.10
N THR A 128 26.53 18.68 -5.48
CA THR A 128 26.75 17.94 -6.73
C THR A 128 26.47 16.48 -6.48
N LEU A 129 25.37 15.96 -7.04
CA LEU A 129 24.98 14.57 -6.86
C LEU A 129 25.59 13.66 -7.93
N ALA A 130 25.97 12.45 -7.53
CA ALA A 130 26.28 11.40 -8.49
C ALA A 130 25.01 11.01 -9.27
N PRO A 131 25.13 10.58 -10.55
CA PRO A 131 23.97 10.14 -11.33
C PRO A 131 23.13 9.09 -10.60
N ASN A 132 21.81 9.25 -10.61
CA ASN A 132 20.84 8.35 -9.97
C ASN A 132 20.91 8.27 -8.43
N ILE A 133 21.68 9.14 -7.78
CA ILE A 133 21.71 9.28 -6.32
C ILE A 133 20.90 10.51 -5.91
N GLY A 134 20.00 10.33 -4.94
CA GLY A 134 19.13 11.37 -4.41
C GLY A 134 19.80 12.21 -3.32
N LEU A 135 19.09 13.24 -2.85
CA LEU A 135 19.61 14.22 -1.88
C LEU A 135 20.00 13.60 -0.52
N THR A 136 19.44 12.43 -0.19
CA THR A 136 19.72 11.66 1.04
C THR A 136 20.81 10.60 0.84
N GLY A 137 21.38 10.48 -0.36
CA GLY A 137 22.37 9.45 -0.71
C GLY A 137 21.77 8.12 -1.15
N LYS A 138 20.44 7.97 -1.19
CA LYS A 138 19.78 6.76 -1.70
C LYS A 138 19.75 6.69 -3.23
N GLY A 139 19.85 5.48 -3.78
CA GLY A 139 19.70 5.21 -5.22
C GLY A 139 18.40 4.48 -5.54
N LEU A 140 18.23 4.06 -6.80
CA LEU A 140 17.09 3.26 -7.30
C LEU A 140 17.16 1.78 -6.85
N SER A 141 18.24 1.42 -6.15
CA SER A 141 18.39 0.18 -5.41
C SER A 141 19.41 0.40 -4.30
N GLY A 142 19.40 -0.46 -3.29
CA GLY A 142 20.33 -0.39 -2.17
C GLY A 142 19.80 -1.08 -0.93
N THR A 143 20.34 -0.71 0.22
CA THR A 143 19.86 -1.18 1.53
C THR A 143 18.98 -0.12 2.19
N LEU A 144 17.92 -0.57 2.86
CA LEU A 144 17.17 0.29 3.77
C LEU A 144 17.97 0.51 5.06
N ASP A 145 17.85 1.70 5.62
CA ASP A 145 18.45 2.05 6.91
C ASP A 145 17.58 1.48 8.04
N PHE A 146 18.22 0.86 9.02
CA PHE A 146 17.53 0.34 10.19
C PHE A 146 17.33 1.45 11.23
N LEU A 147 16.07 1.73 11.58
CA LEU A 147 15.63 2.80 12.48
C LEU A 147 15.03 2.21 13.77
N ALA A 148 15.71 1.23 14.35
CA ALA A 148 15.39 0.51 15.59
C ALA A 148 14.14 -0.39 15.57
N ASP A 149 13.02 0.04 15.01
CA ASP A 149 11.76 -0.73 14.94
C ASP A 149 11.19 -0.87 13.53
N HIS A 150 11.87 -0.30 12.54
CA HIS A 150 11.53 -0.36 11.12
C HIS A 150 12.76 -0.08 10.26
N PHE A 151 12.58 -0.21 8.95
CA PHE A 151 13.55 0.05 7.91
C PHE A 151 13.02 1.16 6.99
N ALA A 152 13.90 2.05 6.54
CA ALA A 152 13.53 3.12 5.63
C ALA A 152 14.58 3.35 4.53
N ALA A 153 14.12 3.66 3.32
CA ALA A 153 14.93 4.29 2.28
C ALA A 153 14.25 5.59 1.89
N GLU A 154 14.69 6.69 2.50
CA GLU A 154 14.13 8.01 2.26
C GLU A 154 14.91 8.73 1.16
N GLY A 155 14.21 9.48 0.30
CA GLY A 155 14.83 10.27 -0.75
C GLY A 155 15.44 9.48 -1.90
N VAL A 156 14.82 8.34 -2.23
CA VAL A 156 15.09 7.62 -3.47
C VAL A 156 14.69 8.50 -4.66
N PRO A 157 15.58 8.82 -5.62
CA PRO A 157 15.30 9.78 -6.68
C PRO A 157 14.49 9.15 -7.83
N LEU A 158 13.36 8.53 -7.49
CA LEU A 158 12.50 7.83 -8.43
C LEU A 158 11.77 8.81 -9.35
N THR A 159 11.74 8.49 -10.64
CA THR A 159 10.95 9.19 -11.66
C THR A 159 9.78 8.32 -12.11
N PRO A 160 8.66 8.90 -12.58
CA PRO A 160 7.49 8.12 -12.97
C PRO A 160 7.64 7.46 -14.36
N PHE A 161 8.85 7.35 -14.89
CA PHE A 161 9.10 6.76 -16.20
C PHE A 161 9.96 5.50 -16.05
N THR A 162 9.46 4.38 -16.55
CA THR A 162 10.20 3.11 -16.55
C THR A 162 11.32 3.14 -17.59
N ASP A 163 12.27 2.22 -17.50
CA ASP A 163 13.35 2.09 -18.47
C ASP A 163 12.83 1.74 -19.87
N ALA A 164 11.74 0.95 -19.92
CA ALA A 164 11.11 0.52 -21.16
C ALA A 164 10.27 1.63 -21.83
N ALA A 165 9.79 2.60 -21.05
CA ALA A 165 8.97 3.71 -21.53
C ALA A 165 9.40 5.03 -20.87
N PRO A 166 10.58 5.58 -21.22
CA PRO A 166 11.18 6.73 -20.53
C PRO A 166 10.42 8.06 -20.73
N THR A 167 9.33 8.06 -21.48
CA THR A 167 8.49 9.23 -21.78
C THR A 167 7.01 9.02 -21.45
N VAL A 168 6.61 7.82 -21.02
CA VAL A 168 5.22 7.51 -20.65
C VAL A 168 5.17 7.24 -19.16
N GLU A 169 4.33 8.01 -18.49
CA GLU A 169 4.21 7.95 -17.04
C GLU A 169 3.59 6.61 -16.59
N ASP A 170 4.31 5.90 -15.71
CA ASP A 170 3.81 4.83 -14.84
C ASP A 170 3.97 5.32 -13.38
N PRO A 171 2.92 5.93 -12.81
CA PRO A 171 3.01 6.59 -11.51
C PRO A 171 2.97 5.62 -10.33
N TYR A 172 2.67 4.33 -10.54
CA TYR A 172 2.46 3.34 -9.47
C TYR A 172 3.44 2.17 -9.58
N GLN A 173 4.72 2.47 -9.72
CA GLN A 173 5.75 1.45 -9.81
C GLN A 173 5.89 0.72 -8.47
N GLN A 174 6.08 -0.60 -8.52
CA GLN A 174 6.29 -1.40 -7.31
C GLN A 174 7.79 -1.55 -7.04
N ALA A 175 8.20 -1.29 -5.81
CA ALA A 175 9.50 -1.71 -5.33
C ALA A 175 9.52 -3.23 -5.09
N LEU A 176 10.71 -3.80 -5.02
CA LEU A 176 10.95 -5.12 -4.46
C LEU A 176 11.78 -4.94 -3.19
N VAL A 177 11.20 -5.32 -2.05
CA VAL A 177 11.86 -5.35 -0.74
C VAL A 177 12.19 -6.78 -0.38
N VAL A 178 13.43 -7.05 0.02
CA VAL A 178 13.90 -8.40 0.36
C VAL A 178 14.64 -8.38 1.69
N LEU A 179 14.18 -9.21 2.63
CA LEU A 179 14.88 -9.49 3.88
C LEU A 179 15.81 -10.69 3.68
N ARG A 180 17.08 -10.57 4.08
CA ARG A 180 18.06 -11.65 4.02
C ARG A 180 18.66 -11.96 5.40
N ASP A 181 19.03 -13.22 5.59
CA ASP A 181 19.86 -13.60 6.74
C ASP A 181 21.35 -13.24 6.54
N ILE A 182 22.17 -13.52 7.54
CA ILE A 182 23.62 -13.27 7.53
C ILE A 182 24.38 -14.08 6.46
N HIS A 183 23.75 -15.11 5.89
CA HIS A 183 24.31 -15.96 4.83
C HIS A 183 23.79 -15.55 3.43
N GLY A 184 22.97 -14.51 3.35
CA GLY A 184 22.37 -14.01 2.10
C GLY A 184 21.13 -14.77 1.64
N THR A 185 20.65 -15.75 2.42
CA THR A 185 19.40 -16.46 2.14
C THR A 185 18.23 -15.51 2.32
N GLU A 186 17.32 -15.51 1.36
CA GLU A 186 16.09 -14.74 1.44
C GLU A 186 15.13 -15.34 2.47
N LEU A 187 14.65 -14.50 3.39
CA LEU A 187 13.71 -14.87 4.45
C LEU A 187 12.27 -14.46 4.13
N ALA A 188 12.10 -13.29 3.51
CA ALA A 188 10.80 -12.74 3.13
C ALA A 188 10.98 -11.66 2.05
N ARG A 189 9.90 -11.39 1.31
CA ARG A 189 9.84 -10.31 0.33
C ARG A 189 8.50 -9.58 0.38
N SER A 190 8.48 -8.35 -0.10
CA SER A 190 7.26 -7.55 -0.29
C SER A 190 7.39 -6.65 -1.52
N ARG A 191 6.24 -6.18 -2.03
CA ARG A 191 6.13 -5.38 -3.27
C ARG A 191 5.25 -4.13 -3.11
N PRO A 192 5.63 -3.18 -2.24
CA PRO A 192 4.88 -1.94 -2.07
C PRO A 192 4.99 -1.04 -3.29
N VAL A 193 3.97 -0.23 -3.53
CA VAL A 193 4.01 0.84 -4.53
C VAL A 193 4.86 1.98 -4.00
N MET A 194 5.72 2.54 -4.86
CA MET A 194 6.44 3.80 -4.66
C MET A 194 5.89 4.83 -5.64
N PRO A 195 4.81 5.53 -5.27
CA PRO A 195 4.06 6.37 -6.19
C PRO A 195 4.77 7.70 -6.42
N VAL A 196 4.95 8.07 -7.68
CA VAL A 196 5.53 9.36 -8.09
C VAL A 196 4.82 9.89 -9.33
N SER A 197 4.68 11.20 -9.46
CA SER A 197 4.07 11.82 -10.62
C SER A 197 4.67 13.18 -10.98
N ILE A 198 4.60 13.52 -12.27
CA ILE A 198 4.92 14.85 -12.80
C ILE A 198 3.66 15.69 -13.11
N GLU A 199 2.47 15.23 -12.68
CA GLU A 199 1.21 15.93 -12.94
C GLU A 199 1.02 17.21 -12.11
N MET A 200 1.97 17.54 -11.21
CA MET A 200 2.09 18.87 -10.62
C MET A 200 2.51 19.87 -11.71
N SER A 201 1.55 20.31 -12.52
CA SER A 201 1.79 21.12 -13.70
C SER A 201 1.10 22.48 -13.58
N CYS A 202 1.85 23.48 -13.13
CA CYS A 202 1.41 24.88 -13.16
C CYS A 202 1.15 25.34 -14.62
N VAL A 203 1.90 24.78 -15.57
CA VAL A 203 1.74 25.04 -17.00
C VAL A 203 0.65 24.12 -17.56
N SER A 204 -0.56 24.65 -17.73
CA SER A 204 -1.67 23.89 -18.30
C SER A 204 -2.71 24.82 -18.93
N THR A 205 -3.54 24.28 -19.81
CA THR A 205 -4.62 25.04 -20.46
C THR A 205 -5.56 25.66 -19.43
N GLY A 206 -5.72 26.99 -19.52
CA GLY A 206 -6.53 27.78 -18.59
C GLY A 206 -5.78 28.26 -17.34
N CYS A 207 -4.50 27.91 -17.20
CA CYS A 207 -3.62 28.34 -16.12
C CYS A 207 -2.42 29.12 -16.71
N HIS A 208 -1.18 28.73 -16.40
CA HIS A 208 0.01 29.42 -16.90
C HIS A 208 0.45 28.92 -18.28
N ALA A 209 0.90 29.84 -19.14
CA ALA A 209 1.34 29.52 -20.50
C ALA A 209 2.75 28.90 -20.56
N SER A 210 3.61 29.21 -19.58
CA SER A 210 4.97 28.69 -19.47
C SER A 210 5.51 28.89 -18.05
N GLU A 211 6.60 28.21 -17.70
CA GLU A 211 7.32 28.44 -16.44
C GLU A 211 7.88 29.87 -16.36
N LEU A 212 8.32 30.44 -17.50
CA LEU A 212 8.78 31.82 -17.56
C LEU A 212 7.65 32.80 -17.23
N ALA A 213 6.43 32.59 -17.74
CA ALA A 213 5.30 33.43 -17.40
C ALA A 213 4.98 33.41 -15.90
N ILE A 214 5.21 32.28 -15.21
CA ILE A 214 5.08 32.19 -13.75
C ILE A 214 6.13 33.08 -13.07
N LEU A 215 7.39 32.99 -13.52
CA LEU A 215 8.48 33.81 -12.97
C LEU A 215 8.26 35.30 -13.24
N ASP A 216 7.80 35.68 -14.44
CA ASP A 216 7.55 37.07 -14.84
C ASP A 216 6.44 37.73 -13.98
N HIS A 217 5.53 36.94 -13.41
CA HIS A 217 4.53 37.45 -12.46
C HIS A 217 5.15 37.95 -11.13
N HIS A 218 6.40 37.63 -10.84
CA HIS A 218 7.12 38.09 -9.65
C HIS A 218 7.89 39.40 -9.88
N GLU A 219 7.76 40.01 -11.07
CA GLU A 219 8.40 41.30 -11.41
C GLU A 219 7.54 42.49 -10.93
N GLY A 220 7.58 42.78 -9.62
CA GLY A 220 6.86 43.92 -9.04
C GLY A 220 7.56 44.51 -7.81
N GLN A 221 7.31 45.79 -7.50
CA GLN A 221 7.89 46.45 -6.30
C GLN A 221 7.41 45.85 -4.97
N ASP A 222 6.33 45.04 -5.00
CA ASP A 222 5.71 44.41 -3.84
C ASP A 222 6.10 42.92 -3.67
N GLU A 223 6.62 42.25 -4.71
CA GLU A 223 7.00 40.83 -4.72
C GLU A 223 8.46 40.59 -5.19
N GLY A 224 9.15 41.65 -5.62
CA GLY A 224 10.48 41.59 -6.22
C GLY A 224 11.56 41.21 -5.22
N GLY A 225 12.19 40.05 -5.43
CA GLY A 225 13.26 39.55 -4.57
C GLY A 225 14.30 38.67 -5.26
N PHE A 226 14.15 38.36 -6.55
CA PHE A 226 15.09 37.51 -7.28
C PHE A 226 15.27 37.97 -8.73
N ASP A 227 16.38 37.55 -9.33
CA ASP A 227 16.72 37.82 -10.72
C ASP A 227 16.39 36.60 -11.56
N ILE A 228 15.42 36.73 -12.47
CA ILE A 228 14.98 35.68 -13.41
C ILE A 228 16.14 35.22 -14.32
N ALA A 229 17.20 36.01 -14.50
CA ALA A 229 18.39 35.56 -15.23
C ALA A 229 19.18 34.48 -14.47
N ASN A 230 19.06 34.41 -13.14
CA ASN A 230 19.73 33.42 -12.30
C ASN A 230 18.98 32.09 -12.22
N LYS A 231 18.35 31.67 -13.32
CA LYS A 231 17.73 30.34 -13.43
C LYS A 231 18.78 29.22 -13.24
N PRO A 232 18.36 28.06 -12.71
CA PRO A 232 17.00 27.76 -12.28
C PRO A 232 16.66 28.27 -10.89
N ILE A 233 15.40 28.66 -10.69
CA ILE A 233 14.90 29.20 -9.42
C ILE A 233 14.29 28.09 -8.56
N LEU A 234 14.83 27.86 -7.36
CA LEU A 234 14.20 27.00 -6.36
C LEU A 234 13.13 27.80 -5.61
N CYS A 235 11.85 27.41 -5.73
CA CYS A 235 10.76 28.12 -5.05
C CYS A 235 10.99 28.21 -3.53
N ALA A 236 11.54 27.13 -2.96
CA ALA A 236 11.85 27.02 -1.54
C ALA A 236 12.99 27.93 -1.05
N GLN A 237 13.71 28.60 -1.96
CA GLN A 237 14.74 29.57 -1.58
C GLN A 237 14.13 30.83 -0.95
N CYS A 238 12.93 31.24 -1.40
CA CYS A 238 12.24 32.42 -0.88
C CYS A 238 11.01 32.05 -0.05
N HIS A 239 10.27 31.03 -0.49
CA HIS A 239 9.07 30.55 0.19
C HIS A 239 9.38 29.35 1.06
N GLY A 240 9.12 29.42 2.36
CA GLY A 240 9.35 28.28 3.24
C GLY A 240 8.61 27.03 2.78
N ASP A 241 9.30 25.90 2.67
CA ASP A 241 8.69 24.60 2.40
C ASP A 241 9.23 23.51 3.34
N PRO A 242 8.44 23.11 4.36
CA PRO A 242 8.81 22.01 5.24
C PRO A 242 9.05 20.68 4.53
N ALA A 243 8.47 20.44 3.35
CA ALA A 243 8.77 19.25 2.55
C ALA A 243 10.24 19.20 2.08
N LEU A 244 10.90 20.37 2.00
CA LEU A 244 12.32 20.52 1.70
C LEU A 244 13.17 20.90 2.93
N GLY A 245 12.63 20.71 4.13
CA GLY A 245 13.33 20.91 5.40
C GLY A 245 13.36 22.35 5.91
N ALA A 246 12.57 23.27 5.33
CA ALA A 246 12.48 24.63 5.86
C ALA A 246 11.77 24.64 7.23
N THR A 247 12.35 25.30 8.23
CA THR A 247 11.79 25.37 9.60
C THR A 247 10.83 26.54 9.81
N GLY A 248 10.61 27.38 8.79
CA GLY A 248 9.85 28.61 8.89
C GLY A 248 9.31 29.06 7.53
N PRO A 249 8.55 30.16 7.49
CA PRO A 249 7.87 30.64 6.28
C PRO A 249 8.81 31.20 5.20
N GLY A 250 10.12 31.31 5.45
CA GLY A 250 11.02 32.00 4.52
C GLY A 250 10.75 33.51 4.47
N VAL A 251 11.36 34.19 3.49
CA VAL A 251 11.20 35.65 3.33
C VAL A 251 9.90 36.03 2.64
N ALA A 252 9.26 35.09 1.95
CA ALA A 252 8.07 35.32 1.13
C ALA A 252 6.82 34.55 1.62
N GLY A 253 6.83 34.00 2.83
CA GLY A 253 5.74 33.15 3.34
C GLY A 253 5.84 31.71 2.85
N TYR A 254 5.11 30.79 3.50
CA TYR A 254 5.15 29.38 3.10
C TYR A 254 4.70 29.20 1.65
N PHE A 255 5.38 28.32 0.89
CA PHE A 255 5.05 28.07 -0.51
C PHE A 255 3.59 27.62 -0.66
N SER A 256 3.18 26.64 0.16
CA SER A 256 1.79 26.16 0.19
C SER A 256 0.80 27.30 0.47
N GLN A 257 1.06 28.16 1.46
CA GLN A 257 0.19 29.30 1.77
C GLN A 257 -0.02 30.20 0.54
N ARG A 258 1.07 30.63 -0.10
CA ARG A 258 1.01 31.58 -1.22
C ARG A 258 0.34 31.00 -2.45
N ILE A 259 0.61 29.72 -2.76
CA ILE A 259 -0.05 29.06 -3.88
C ILE A 259 -1.56 28.97 -3.66
N HIS A 260 -1.99 28.51 -2.49
CA HIS A 260 -3.42 28.39 -2.19
C HIS A 260 -4.12 29.77 -2.14
N GLU A 261 -3.49 30.78 -1.53
CA GLU A 261 -4.00 32.16 -1.46
C GLU A 261 -4.23 32.76 -2.85
N LYS A 262 -3.22 32.70 -3.72
CA LYS A 262 -3.30 33.29 -5.08
C LYS A 262 -4.24 32.52 -6.02
N HIS A 263 -4.53 31.25 -5.72
CA HIS A 263 -5.37 30.39 -6.54
C HIS A 263 -6.74 30.09 -5.92
N ALA A 264 -7.17 30.87 -4.92
CA ALA A 264 -8.49 30.71 -4.28
C ALA A 264 -9.67 30.76 -5.27
N PHE A 265 -9.50 31.40 -6.42
CA PHE A 265 -10.50 31.45 -7.49
C PHE A 265 -10.79 30.09 -8.15
N ILE A 266 -9.91 29.09 -7.97
CA ILE A 266 -10.05 27.76 -8.60
C ILE A 266 -11.30 27.04 -8.08
N ASP A 267 -11.67 27.18 -6.82
CA ASP A 267 -12.83 26.49 -6.26
C ASP A 267 -14.14 26.89 -6.96
N GLU A 268 -14.25 28.15 -7.41
CA GLU A 268 -15.38 28.62 -8.22
C GLU A 268 -15.24 28.21 -9.70
N ALA A 269 -14.04 28.38 -10.27
CA ALA A 269 -13.81 28.16 -11.70
C ALA A 269 -13.82 26.66 -12.10
N ILE A 270 -13.33 25.79 -11.22
CA ILE A 270 -13.14 24.36 -11.47
C ILE A 270 -13.47 23.57 -10.18
N PRO A 271 -14.76 23.43 -9.83
CA PRO A 271 -15.16 22.86 -8.55
C PRO A 271 -14.79 21.38 -8.39
N GLY A 272 -14.63 20.96 -7.14
CA GLY A 272 -14.35 19.58 -6.75
C GLY A 272 -12.91 19.14 -7.04
N MET A 273 -12.70 17.82 -7.23
CA MET A 273 -11.34 17.29 -7.44
C MET A 273 -10.65 17.81 -8.70
N GLY A 274 -11.41 18.24 -9.71
CA GLY A 274 -10.84 18.77 -10.95
C GLY A 274 -9.96 20.00 -10.74
N GLY A 275 -10.32 20.86 -9.77
CA GLY A 275 -9.54 22.03 -9.39
C GLY A 275 -8.24 21.66 -8.70
N CYS A 276 -8.30 20.80 -7.69
CA CYS A 276 -7.11 20.30 -6.99
C CYS A 276 -6.13 19.62 -7.95
N TYR A 277 -6.65 18.84 -8.91
CA TYR A 277 -5.88 18.12 -9.93
C TYR A 277 -5.27 19.00 -11.03
N LYS A 278 -5.40 20.33 -10.93
CA LYS A 278 -4.59 21.27 -11.72
C LYS A 278 -3.18 21.43 -11.17
N CYS A 279 -3.00 21.25 -9.86
CA CYS A 279 -1.72 21.46 -9.17
C CYS A 279 -1.22 20.21 -8.45
N HIS A 280 -2.12 19.32 -8.03
CA HIS A 280 -1.76 18.05 -7.41
C HIS A 280 -1.93 16.88 -8.40
N PRO A 281 -1.14 15.80 -8.27
CA PRO A 281 -1.26 14.65 -9.15
C PRO A 281 -2.66 14.03 -9.14
N GLY A 282 -3.24 13.80 -10.33
CA GLY A 282 -4.69 13.92 -10.39
C GLY A 282 -5.38 13.42 -11.65
N GLN A 283 -5.00 13.94 -12.81
CA GLN A 283 -5.72 13.64 -14.05
C GLN A 283 -5.56 12.17 -14.45
N ARG A 284 -4.35 11.62 -14.34
CA ARG A 284 -4.04 10.21 -14.57
C ARG A 284 -3.63 9.53 -13.27
N ALA A 285 -2.75 10.17 -12.50
CA ALA A 285 -2.16 9.62 -11.30
C ALA A 285 -3.12 9.61 -10.10
N ARG A 286 -4.32 10.23 -10.20
CA ARG A 286 -5.32 10.44 -9.13
C ARG A 286 -4.81 10.07 -7.74
N CYS A 287 -4.07 11.00 -7.14
CA CYS A 287 -3.35 10.81 -5.88
C CYS A 287 -4.26 10.24 -4.80
N LEU A 288 -5.47 10.81 -4.67
CA LEU A 288 -6.54 10.30 -3.84
C LEU A 288 -7.21 9.11 -4.52
N ARG A 289 -6.93 7.91 -4.00
CA ARG A 289 -7.31 6.62 -4.59
C ARG A 289 -7.67 5.52 -3.59
N GLY A 290 -7.57 5.80 -2.29
CA GLY A 290 -7.97 4.88 -1.23
C GLY A 290 -9.48 4.70 -1.09
N THR A 291 -9.87 3.87 -0.13
CA THR A 291 -11.28 3.53 0.19
C THR A 291 -12.14 4.77 0.52
N MET A 292 -11.57 5.79 1.16
CA MET A 292 -12.30 7.02 1.52
C MET A 292 -12.86 7.72 0.28
N ASN A 293 -12.12 7.74 -0.82
CA ASN A 293 -12.63 8.25 -2.10
C ASN A 293 -13.44 7.20 -2.87
N SER A 294 -12.92 5.99 -2.98
CA SER A 294 -13.47 4.98 -3.89
C SER A 294 -14.82 4.42 -3.41
N ASP A 295 -14.98 4.25 -2.10
CA ASP A 295 -16.15 3.60 -1.50
C ASP A 295 -17.08 4.62 -0.81
N PHE A 296 -16.52 5.71 -0.28
CA PHE A 296 -17.28 6.74 0.45
C PHE A 296 -17.41 8.07 -0.29
N GLY A 297 -16.81 8.20 -1.48
CA GLY A 297 -16.98 9.36 -2.35
C GLY A 297 -16.33 10.64 -1.84
N MET A 298 -15.45 10.56 -0.82
CA MET A 298 -14.78 11.74 -0.27
C MET A 298 -13.81 12.37 -1.27
N ILE A 299 -13.72 13.69 -1.24
CA ILE A 299 -12.81 14.49 -2.05
C ILE A 299 -11.82 15.26 -1.17
N CYS A 300 -10.81 15.88 -1.78
CA CYS A 300 -9.75 16.60 -1.06
C CYS A 300 -10.32 17.63 -0.06
N GLN A 301 -11.34 18.38 -0.48
CA GLN A 301 -11.97 19.42 0.31
C GLN A 301 -12.67 18.92 1.57
N ASP A 302 -13.12 17.66 1.61
CA ASP A 302 -13.80 17.10 2.79
C ASP A 302 -12.84 16.98 3.99
N CYS A 303 -11.54 16.91 3.73
CA CYS A 303 -10.50 16.83 4.75
C CYS A 303 -9.68 18.13 4.87
N HIS A 304 -9.31 18.75 3.74
CA HIS A 304 -8.41 19.89 3.70
C HIS A 304 -9.13 21.25 3.70
N GLY A 305 -10.40 21.29 3.31
CA GLY A 305 -11.11 22.52 2.98
C GLY A 305 -10.85 23.02 1.56
N ASP A 306 -11.44 24.16 1.23
CA ASP A 306 -11.19 24.89 -0.02
C ASP A 306 -9.82 25.59 -0.01
N MET A 307 -9.38 26.15 -1.15
CA MET A 307 -8.06 26.77 -1.29
C MET A 307 -7.87 27.94 -0.32
N ALA A 308 -8.91 28.76 -0.09
CA ALA A 308 -8.83 29.89 0.83
C ALA A 308 -8.67 29.38 2.28
N GLN A 309 -9.44 28.37 2.69
CA GLN A 309 -9.33 27.74 4.00
C GLN A 309 -7.94 27.13 4.23
N VAL A 310 -7.37 26.50 3.21
CA VAL A 310 -6.00 25.96 3.30
C VAL A 310 -4.99 27.09 3.53
N ALA A 311 -5.09 28.20 2.81
CA ALA A 311 -4.21 29.36 2.99
C ALA A 311 -4.38 30.01 4.37
N ASP A 312 -5.63 30.30 4.77
CA ASP A 312 -5.98 30.94 6.04
C ASP A 312 -5.55 30.08 7.24
N SER A 313 -5.64 28.76 7.12
CA SER A 313 -5.17 27.86 8.18
C SER A 313 -3.66 27.98 8.41
N ILE A 314 -2.87 28.15 7.34
CA ILE A 314 -1.42 28.31 7.42
C ILE A 314 -1.06 29.69 7.97
N ASP A 315 -1.75 30.73 7.51
CA ASP A 315 -1.61 32.09 8.05
C ASP A 315 -1.95 32.14 9.56
N GLY A 316 -2.96 31.38 9.97
CA GLY A 316 -3.37 31.18 11.36
C GLY A 316 -2.43 30.30 12.20
N GLY A 317 -1.32 29.80 11.63
CA GLY A 317 -0.26 29.09 12.35
C GLY A 317 -0.18 27.57 12.10
N ARG A 318 -0.96 27.00 11.17
CA ARG A 318 -0.78 25.61 10.72
C ARG A 318 0.53 25.48 9.95
N LEU A 319 1.40 24.55 10.34
CA LEU A 319 2.62 24.25 9.57
C LEU A 319 2.29 23.31 8.40
N PRO A 320 2.47 23.71 7.13
CA PRO A 320 2.17 22.84 5.99
C PRO A 320 3.10 21.60 5.99
N TRP A 321 2.61 20.45 5.54
CA TRP A 321 3.27 19.13 5.55
C TRP A 321 3.56 18.53 6.93
N VAL A 322 3.44 19.33 7.99
CA VAL A 322 3.68 18.91 9.38
C VAL A 322 2.36 18.78 10.15
N ASN A 323 1.40 19.66 9.87
CA ASN A 323 0.05 19.64 10.44
C ASN A 323 -0.95 19.39 9.31
N GLU A 324 -1.31 18.12 9.14
CA GLU A 324 -2.26 17.66 8.13
C GLU A 324 -3.59 17.24 8.75
N PRO A 325 -4.66 17.10 7.93
CA PRO A 325 -5.94 16.62 8.40
C PRO A 325 -5.82 15.31 9.18
N ALA A 326 -6.44 15.30 10.36
CA ALA A 326 -6.36 14.19 11.29
C ALA A 326 -7.53 13.22 11.04
N CYS A 327 -7.28 11.91 10.89
CA CYS A 327 -8.33 10.91 10.68
C CYS A 327 -9.31 10.89 11.87
N ARG A 328 -8.79 11.10 13.09
CA ARG A 328 -9.57 11.30 14.33
C ARG A 328 -10.58 12.46 14.31
N SER A 329 -10.60 13.30 13.27
CA SER A 329 -11.63 14.33 13.10
C SER A 329 -12.99 13.73 12.73
N CYS A 330 -12.98 12.59 12.03
CA CYS A 330 -14.18 11.83 11.65
C CYS A 330 -14.25 10.47 12.33
N HIS A 331 -13.08 9.89 12.65
CA HIS A 331 -12.98 8.60 13.33
C HIS A 331 -12.93 8.77 14.86
N THR A 332 -13.59 7.87 15.58
CA THR A 332 -13.52 7.86 17.05
C THR A 332 -12.10 7.52 17.50
N SER A 333 -11.79 7.72 18.79
CA SER A 333 -10.50 7.33 19.36
C SER A 333 -10.18 5.83 19.25
N THR A 334 -11.16 5.00 18.89
CA THR A 334 -10.93 3.59 18.57
C THR A 334 -10.20 3.41 17.25
N TYR A 335 -10.46 4.27 16.25
CA TYR A 335 -9.99 4.11 14.86
C TYR A 335 -9.06 5.25 14.41
N GLY A 336 -9.16 6.41 15.05
CA GLY A 336 -8.31 7.56 14.78
C GLY A 336 -6.96 7.45 15.50
N GLU A 337 -5.98 8.11 14.92
CA GLU A 337 -4.64 8.29 15.46
C GLU A 337 -4.63 9.13 16.75
N PRO A 338 -3.57 9.02 17.58
CA PRO A 338 -3.43 9.82 18.80
C PRO A 338 -3.46 11.33 18.54
N VAL A 339 -3.97 12.09 19.52
CA VAL A 339 -4.00 13.56 19.46
C VAL A 339 -2.59 14.12 19.24
N GLY A 340 -2.42 14.96 18.21
CA GLY A 340 -1.16 15.64 17.92
C GLY A 340 -0.13 14.78 17.18
N GLN A 341 -0.51 13.60 16.70
CA GLN A 341 0.33 12.77 15.82
C GLN A 341 -0.34 12.61 14.46
N LEU A 342 0.46 12.48 13.41
CA LEU A 342 -0.04 12.14 12.08
C LEU A 342 -0.24 10.63 11.97
N PHE A 343 -1.23 10.21 11.19
CA PHE A 343 -1.48 8.80 10.86
C PHE A 343 -0.21 8.06 10.39
N LYS A 344 0.58 8.68 9.52
CA LYS A 344 1.77 8.06 8.92
C LYS A 344 2.89 7.67 9.90
N VAL A 345 2.96 8.34 11.06
CA VAL A 345 3.95 8.02 12.12
C VAL A 345 3.33 7.30 13.32
N SER A 346 2.00 7.12 13.31
CA SER A 346 1.27 6.52 14.41
C SER A 346 1.40 5.01 14.41
N ARG A 347 1.36 4.45 15.63
CA ARG A 347 1.52 3.01 15.89
C ARG A 347 0.39 2.50 16.77
N GLY A 348 0.03 1.23 16.59
CA GLY A 348 -0.94 0.49 17.39
C GLY A 348 -0.53 -0.98 17.53
N HIS A 349 -1.35 -1.79 18.21
CA HIS A 349 -1.23 -3.26 18.22
C HIS A 349 0.21 -3.82 18.38
N GLY A 350 0.87 -3.48 19.49
CA GLY A 350 2.23 -3.97 19.77
C GLY A 350 3.35 -3.17 19.09
N GLY A 351 3.07 -1.98 18.56
CA GLY A 351 4.06 -1.09 17.92
C GLY A 351 4.01 -1.11 16.39
N VAL A 352 3.00 -1.75 15.81
CA VAL A 352 2.79 -1.80 14.37
C VAL A 352 2.36 -0.45 13.84
N PHE A 353 3.00 0.04 12.78
CA PHE A 353 2.61 1.28 12.11
C PHE A 353 1.21 1.18 11.51
N CYS A 354 0.43 2.26 11.63
CA CYS A 354 -0.90 2.33 11.03
C CYS A 354 -0.85 2.03 9.52
N GLU A 355 0.10 2.65 8.80
CA GLU A 355 0.30 2.44 7.36
C GLU A 355 0.71 1.01 7.00
N GLY A 356 1.36 0.27 7.91
CA GLY A 356 1.67 -1.14 7.71
C GLY A 356 0.43 -2.03 7.57
N CYS A 357 -0.70 -1.63 8.18
CA CYS A 357 -1.97 -2.35 8.10
C CYS A 357 -2.97 -1.72 7.12
N HIS A 358 -2.92 -0.39 6.97
CA HIS A 358 -3.92 0.40 6.26
C HIS A 358 -3.45 1.00 4.93
N ASN A 359 -2.16 0.91 4.62
CA ASN A 359 -1.45 1.67 3.58
C ASN A 359 -1.33 3.16 3.88
N SER A 360 -0.63 3.86 2.99
CA SER A 360 -0.41 5.30 3.01
C SER A 360 -1.70 6.12 3.02
N THR A 361 -1.63 7.32 3.58
CA THR A 361 -2.66 8.35 3.36
C THR A 361 -2.90 8.56 1.85
N HIS A 362 -4.16 8.76 1.46
CA HIS A 362 -4.65 8.83 0.08
C HIS A 362 -4.67 7.51 -0.70
N ALA A 363 -4.08 6.44 -0.18
CA ALA A 363 -4.03 5.12 -0.83
C ALA A 363 -4.54 4.00 0.09
N GLU A 364 -5.38 4.36 1.08
CA GLU A 364 -5.83 3.47 2.14
C GLU A 364 -6.58 2.26 1.56
N PHE A 365 -6.33 1.08 2.14
CA PHE A 365 -6.91 -0.14 1.63
C PHE A 365 -8.43 -0.26 1.85
N PRO A 366 -9.16 -0.88 0.90
CA PRO A 366 -8.70 -1.22 -0.44
C PRO A 366 -8.51 0.04 -1.30
N SER A 367 -7.42 0.08 -2.05
CA SER A 367 -7.18 1.13 -3.06
C SER A 367 -7.86 0.74 -4.36
N ARG A 368 -8.30 1.72 -5.16
CA ARG A 368 -8.76 1.46 -6.54
C ARG A 368 -7.62 0.98 -7.45
N GLU A 369 -6.37 1.25 -7.10
CA GLU A 369 -5.19 0.85 -7.88
C GLU A 369 -4.77 -0.57 -7.48
N PRO A 370 -4.86 -1.56 -8.40
CA PRO A 370 -4.57 -2.95 -8.06
C PRO A 370 -3.17 -3.17 -7.49
N ARG A 371 -2.16 -2.41 -7.93
CA ARG A 371 -0.78 -2.57 -7.46
C ARG A 371 -0.60 -2.22 -5.98
N ASP A 372 -1.35 -1.25 -5.45
CA ASP A 372 -1.31 -0.94 -4.01
C ASP A 372 -1.76 -2.15 -3.19
N ASN A 373 -2.86 -2.80 -3.61
CA ASN A 373 -3.45 -3.92 -2.90
C ASN A 373 -2.58 -5.19 -2.90
N GLN A 374 -1.58 -5.27 -3.77
CA GLN A 374 -0.77 -6.48 -3.95
C GLN A 374 -0.07 -6.92 -2.66
N VAL A 375 0.40 -5.97 -1.83
CA VAL A 375 1.03 -6.29 -0.54
C VAL A 375 0.06 -7.06 0.36
N MET A 376 -1.21 -6.63 0.43
CA MET A 376 -2.20 -7.32 1.26
C MET A 376 -2.66 -8.64 0.64
N ILE A 377 -2.78 -8.70 -0.68
CA ILE A 377 -3.06 -9.97 -1.37
C ILE A 377 -1.95 -11.00 -1.10
N ASP A 378 -0.69 -10.59 -1.15
CA ASP A 378 0.46 -11.45 -0.85
C ASP A 378 0.45 -11.94 0.61
N LEU A 379 -0.07 -11.14 1.54
CA LEU A 379 -0.06 -11.45 2.98
C LEU A 379 -1.26 -12.28 3.44
N GLN A 380 -2.48 -11.94 3.01
CA GLN A 380 -3.74 -12.52 3.51
C GLN A 380 -4.64 -13.06 2.40
N GLY A 381 -4.23 -12.99 1.14
CA GLY A 381 -4.99 -13.54 0.01
C GLY A 381 -6.10 -12.67 -0.55
N GLN A 382 -6.32 -11.50 0.03
CA GLN A 382 -7.36 -10.56 -0.38
C GLN A 382 -6.87 -9.12 -0.23
N SER A 383 -7.48 -8.21 -1.00
CA SER A 383 -7.29 -6.77 -0.82
C SER A 383 -7.99 -6.30 0.46
N GLY A 384 -7.74 -5.04 0.83
CA GLY A 384 -8.29 -4.45 2.06
C GLY A 384 -7.28 -4.44 3.20
N THR A 385 -7.67 -3.82 4.31
CA THR A 385 -6.85 -3.72 5.51
C THR A 385 -6.48 -5.11 6.03
N LEU A 386 -5.33 -5.22 6.69
CA LEU A 386 -4.88 -6.49 7.27
C LEU A 386 -5.88 -6.97 8.34
N THR A 387 -6.56 -8.09 8.09
CA THR A 387 -7.59 -8.65 8.99
C THR A 387 -7.34 -10.11 9.34
N ASP A 388 -6.53 -10.84 8.56
CA ASP A 388 -6.11 -12.19 8.93
C ASP A 388 -5.01 -12.16 9.99
N CYS A 389 -5.36 -12.39 11.25
CA CYS A 389 -4.40 -12.45 12.35
C CYS A 389 -3.30 -13.49 12.12
N ARG A 390 -3.54 -14.51 11.28
CA ARG A 390 -2.56 -15.57 11.01
C ARG A 390 -1.36 -15.10 10.20
N VAL A 391 -1.41 -13.89 9.62
CA VAL A 391 -0.25 -13.27 8.99
C VAL A 391 0.88 -13.16 10.02
N CYS A 392 0.61 -12.57 11.17
CA CYS A 392 1.61 -12.38 12.23
C CYS A 392 1.57 -13.48 13.30
N HIS A 393 0.39 -13.99 13.65
CA HIS A 393 0.19 -14.98 14.70
C HIS A 393 0.18 -16.42 14.16
N GLY A 394 0.76 -17.38 14.89
CA GLY A 394 0.74 -18.79 14.48
C GLY A 394 -0.62 -19.46 14.62
N ILE A 395 -1.48 -18.89 15.49
CA ILE A 395 -2.87 -19.28 15.69
C ILE A 395 -3.75 -18.03 15.69
N VAL A 396 -5.05 -18.21 15.45
CA VAL A 396 -6.03 -17.13 15.61
C VAL A 396 -6.15 -16.77 17.10
N PRO A 397 -5.85 -15.53 17.53
CA PRO A 397 -5.97 -15.14 18.92
C PRO A 397 -7.43 -15.22 19.41
N ALA A 398 -7.62 -15.66 20.66
CA ALA A 398 -8.96 -15.75 21.26
C ALA A 398 -9.54 -14.38 21.71
N GLY A 399 -8.69 -13.37 21.84
CA GLY A 399 -9.06 -12.01 22.26
C GLY A 399 -9.31 -11.06 21.07
N PRO A 400 -9.89 -9.89 21.34
CA PRO A 400 -10.01 -8.85 20.33
C PRO A 400 -8.62 -8.38 19.87
N GLY A 401 -8.46 -8.29 18.56
CA GLY A 401 -7.34 -7.64 17.90
C GLY A 401 -7.48 -6.11 17.88
N PRO A 402 -6.75 -5.42 16.98
CA PRO A 402 -6.87 -3.97 16.83
C PRO A 402 -8.32 -3.56 16.56
N HIS A 403 -8.73 -2.42 17.13
CA HIS A 403 -10.08 -1.86 16.98
C HIS A 403 -11.22 -2.78 17.45
N GLY A 404 -10.93 -3.75 18.32
CA GLY A 404 -11.94 -4.71 18.79
C GLY A 404 -12.30 -5.77 17.76
N VAL A 405 -11.54 -5.88 16.65
CA VAL A 405 -11.74 -6.91 15.63
C VAL A 405 -11.49 -8.26 16.26
N VAL A 406 -12.55 -9.05 16.41
CA VAL A 406 -12.43 -10.45 16.82
C VAL A 406 -12.35 -11.28 15.55
N ALA A 407 -11.27 -12.03 15.39
CA ALA A 407 -11.17 -13.00 14.32
C ALA A 407 -12.26 -14.06 14.53
N THR A 408 -13.37 -13.92 13.82
CA THR A 408 -14.39 -14.95 13.74
C THR A 408 -13.82 -16.06 12.87
N GLY A 409 -12.99 -16.91 13.48
CA GLY A 409 -12.49 -18.15 12.88
C GLY A 409 -13.62 -19.16 12.69
N VAL A 410 -14.76 -18.74 12.14
CA VAL A 410 -15.81 -19.64 11.71
C VAL A 410 -15.22 -20.43 10.56
N VAL A 411 -15.05 -21.71 10.78
CA VAL A 411 -14.78 -22.67 9.70
C VAL A 411 -15.99 -22.61 8.76
N GLU A 412 -15.88 -21.86 7.66
CA GLU A 412 -17.00 -21.62 6.71
C GLU A 412 -17.46 -22.88 5.97
N ASN A 413 -16.62 -23.92 5.91
CA ASN A 413 -16.94 -25.21 5.32
C ASN A 413 -17.36 -26.24 6.38
N GLU A 414 -18.35 -27.08 6.06
CA GLU A 414 -18.80 -28.17 6.94
C GLU A 414 -17.61 -28.99 7.45
N LEU A 415 -17.45 -29.06 8.78
CA LEU A 415 -16.27 -29.62 9.44
C LEU A 415 -15.98 -31.08 9.04
N LEU A 416 -16.94 -31.81 8.47
CA LEU A 416 -16.79 -33.22 8.08
C LEU A 416 -16.59 -33.44 6.57
N GLY A 417 -16.43 -32.39 5.76
CA GLY A 417 -16.37 -32.47 4.30
C GLY A 417 -14.99 -32.80 3.68
N GLY A 418 -14.05 -33.39 4.43
CA GLY A 418 -12.69 -33.69 3.96
C GLY A 418 -12.57 -35.01 3.19
N THR A 419 -11.60 -35.11 2.26
CA THR A 419 -11.24 -36.35 1.56
C THR A 419 -10.37 -37.28 2.41
N GLU A 420 -9.81 -36.77 3.51
CA GLU A 420 -8.91 -37.49 4.42
C GLU A 420 -9.56 -37.67 5.81
N SER A 421 -9.18 -38.74 6.52
CA SER A 421 -9.69 -39.06 7.85
C SER A 421 -8.66 -38.79 8.96
N LEU A 422 -9.16 -38.39 10.13
CA LEU A 422 -8.39 -38.41 11.38
C LEU A 422 -8.91 -39.54 12.27
N ASP A 423 -8.02 -40.41 12.70
CA ASP A 423 -8.35 -41.47 13.66
C ASP A 423 -8.11 -40.96 15.07
N VAL A 424 -9.18 -40.85 15.86
CA VAL A 424 -9.10 -40.30 17.21
C VAL A 424 -9.55 -41.31 18.25
N TRP A 425 -8.69 -41.57 19.22
CA TRP A 425 -8.97 -42.56 20.26
C TRP A 425 -8.32 -42.19 21.62
N PRO A 426 -9.03 -42.36 22.76
CA PRO A 426 -10.44 -42.70 22.84
C PRO A 426 -11.35 -41.50 22.50
N SER A 427 -12.52 -41.80 21.93
CA SER A 427 -13.65 -40.88 21.79
C SER A 427 -14.94 -41.70 21.98
N PRO A 428 -15.76 -41.43 23.02
CA PRO A 428 -15.67 -40.32 23.96
C PRO A 428 -14.44 -40.34 24.89
N LEU A 429 -14.01 -39.15 25.31
CA LEU A 429 -12.85 -38.89 26.17
C LEU A 429 -13.34 -38.38 27.53
N SER A 430 -13.00 -39.07 28.62
CA SER A 430 -13.32 -38.59 29.98
C SER A 430 -12.51 -37.34 30.33
N VAL A 431 -13.09 -36.44 31.12
CA VAL A 431 -12.37 -35.25 31.63
C VAL A 431 -11.10 -35.69 32.36
N GLY A 432 -9.94 -35.21 31.90
CA GLY A 432 -8.64 -35.59 32.47
C GLY A 432 -7.89 -36.69 31.73
N ALA A 433 -8.53 -37.41 30.82
CA ALA A 433 -7.85 -38.33 29.92
C ALA A 433 -7.22 -37.60 28.71
N THR A 434 -6.35 -38.30 27.99
CA THR A 434 -5.73 -37.82 26.75
C THR A 434 -6.20 -38.68 25.59
N CYS A 435 -6.60 -38.07 24.48
CA CYS A 435 -6.79 -38.77 23.21
C CYS A 435 -5.55 -38.68 22.33
N SER A 436 -5.27 -39.76 21.62
CA SER A 436 -4.33 -39.83 20.52
C SER A 436 -5.07 -39.57 19.21
N ILE A 437 -4.44 -38.80 18.33
CA ILE A 437 -4.94 -38.45 17.01
C ILE A 437 -3.90 -38.93 16.01
N ARG A 438 -4.28 -39.86 15.14
CA ARG A 438 -3.44 -40.37 14.05
C ARG A 438 -3.93 -39.79 12.73
N LEU A 439 -2.98 -39.37 11.90
CA LEU A 439 -3.24 -38.93 10.53
C LEU A 439 -2.94 -40.08 9.58
N SER A 440 -3.83 -40.30 8.61
CA SER A 440 -3.82 -41.49 7.75
C SER A 440 -2.67 -41.55 6.73
N GLU A 441 -1.83 -40.51 6.59
CA GLU A 441 -0.67 -40.50 5.68
C GLU A 441 0.59 -39.77 6.21
N THR A 442 1.74 -40.12 5.63
CA THR A 442 3.10 -39.58 5.85
C THR A 442 3.25 -38.05 5.67
N SER A 443 2.22 -37.40 5.12
CA SER A 443 2.11 -35.96 4.86
C SER A 443 1.77 -35.12 6.10
N GLY A 444 1.33 -35.75 7.20
CA GLY A 444 0.74 -35.06 8.35
C GLY A 444 1.61 -33.98 9.02
N LEU A 445 2.93 -34.05 8.87
CA LEU A 445 3.86 -33.04 9.42
C LEU A 445 3.80 -31.67 8.74
N ALA A 446 3.32 -31.60 7.49
CA ALA A 446 3.32 -30.36 6.72
C ALA A 446 2.11 -29.46 7.04
N GLY A 447 1.10 -29.99 7.73
CA GLY A 447 -0.14 -29.28 8.05
C GLY A 447 -0.33 -28.96 9.52
N ARG A 448 -1.35 -28.15 9.81
CA ARG A 448 -1.71 -27.69 11.16
C ARG A 448 -2.92 -28.46 11.66
N LEU A 449 -2.86 -29.02 12.87
CA LEU A 449 -3.98 -29.73 13.51
C LEU A 449 -4.59 -28.88 14.63
N LEU A 450 -5.79 -28.36 14.41
CA LEU A 450 -6.51 -27.49 15.35
C LEU A 450 -7.68 -28.21 16.01
N VAL A 451 -7.96 -27.86 17.26
CA VAL A 451 -9.16 -28.24 18.03
C VAL A 451 -10.12 -27.06 18.04
N PHE A 452 -11.41 -27.31 17.84
CA PHE A 452 -12.49 -26.32 17.84
C PHE A 452 -13.63 -26.75 18.75
N ASP A 453 -14.38 -25.80 19.29
CA ASP A 453 -15.67 -26.09 19.92
C ASP A 453 -16.81 -26.13 18.88
N VAL A 454 -18.03 -26.44 19.33
CA VAL A 454 -19.24 -26.49 18.48
C VAL A 454 -19.63 -25.15 17.84
N ARG A 455 -19.06 -24.03 18.30
CA ARG A 455 -19.27 -22.70 17.71
C ARG A 455 -18.20 -22.36 16.68
N GLY A 456 -17.29 -23.29 16.40
CA GLY A 456 -16.14 -23.07 15.51
C GLY A 456 -15.01 -22.28 16.14
N ARG A 457 -15.04 -21.98 17.45
CA ARG A 457 -13.94 -21.25 18.10
C ARG A 457 -12.74 -22.17 18.25
N THR A 458 -11.56 -21.68 17.89
CA THR A 458 -10.31 -22.43 18.06
C THR A 458 -9.98 -22.56 19.55
N ILE A 459 -9.83 -23.79 20.01
CA ILE A 459 -9.49 -24.16 21.38
C ILE A 459 -7.98 -24.32 21.53
N ARG A 460 -7.33 -25.01 20.57
CA ARG A 460 -5.90 -25.33 20.67
C ARG A 460 -5.30 -25.76 19.32
N LEU A 461 -4.04 -25.42 19.07
CA LEU A 461 -3.22 -26.07 18.04
C LEU A 461 -2.45 -27.23 18.67
N LEU A 462 -2.51 -28.39 18.03
CA LEU A 462 -1.80 -29.59 18.45
C LEU A 462 -0.54 -29.76 17.61
N GLU A 463 0.54 -30.11 18.30
CA GLU A 463 1.79 -30.46 17.66
C GLU A 463 1.68 -31.87 17.06
N VAL A 464 1.96 -31.98 15.76
CA VAL A 464 2.02 -33.26 15.05
C VAL A 464 3.47 -33.72 15.01
N ARG A 465 3.72 -34.95 15.45
CA ARG A 465 5.05 -35.56 15.54
C ARG A 465 5.06 -36.89 14.78
N ARG A 466 6.25 -37.42 14.49
CA ARG A 466 6.39 -38.83 14.09
C ARG A 466 6.52 -39.71 15.33
N ASP A 467 5.75 -40.78 15.39
CA ASP A 467 5.95 -41.82 16.40
C ASP A 467 7.12 -42.76 16.04
N LYS A 468 7.31 -43.80 16.85
CA LYS A 468 8.38 -44.80 16.66
C LYS A 468 8.19 -45.66 15.40
N GLN A 469 6.97 -45.73 14.87
CA GLN A 469 6.63 -46.42 13.63
C GLN A 469 6.70 -45.48 12.41
N GLY A 470 6.96 -44.19 12.61
CA GLY A 470 7.07 -43.18 11.57
C GLY A 470 5.74 -42.53 11.19
N GLU A 471 4.65 -42.85 11.90
CA GLU A 471 3.30 -42.32 11.66
C GLU A 471 3.15 -40.91 12.23
N ALA A 472 2.37 -40.06 11.55
CA ALA A 472 2.06 -38.72 12.04
C ALA A 472 0.98 -38.79 13.13
N VAL A 473 1.35 -38.41 14.34
CA VAL A 473 0.50 -38.48 15.53
C VAL A 473 0.50 -37.17 16.31
N ALA A 474 -0.61 -36.89 16.96
CA ALA A 474 -0.77 -35.82 17.94
C ALA A 474 -1.54 -36.34 19.16
N SER A 475 -1.50 -35.57 20.25
CA SER A 475 -2.26 -35.89 21.47
C SER A 475 -2.95 -34.67 22.03
N TRP A 476 -4.17 -34.84 22.54
CA TRP A 476 -4.91 -33.78 23.21
C TRP A 476 -5.42 -34.25 24.58
N ASP A 477 -5.11 -33.48 25.61
CA ASP A 477 -5.41 -33.77 27.02
C ASP A 477 -6.66 -33.04 27.55
N GLY A 478 -7.49 -32.54 26.64
CA GLY A 478 -8.70 -31.80 26.99
C GLY A 478 -8.42 -30.42 27.59
N ARG A 479 -7.30 -29.80 27.24
CA ARG A 479 -6.98 -28.42 27.63
C ARG A 479 -6.94 -27.47 26.44
N ASP A 480 -7.31 -26.22 26.68
CA ASP A 480 -7.17 -25.12 25.72
C ASP A 480 -5.71 -24.64 25.59
N GLY A 481 -5.49 -23.62 24.74
CA GLY A 481 -4.18 -23.00 24.53
C GLY A 481 -3.56 -22.35 25.77
N HIS A 482 -4.34 -22.09 26.83
CA HIS A 482 -3.86 -21.54 28.10
C HIS A 482 -3.61 -22.63 29.17
N GLY A 483 -3.77 -23.90 28.80
CA GLY A 483 -3.64 -25.03 29.72
C GLY A 483 -4.84 -25.19 30.66
N GLN A 484 -5.94 -24.47 30.45
CA GLN A 484 -7.17 -24.64 31.22
C GLN A 484 -7.97 -25.82 30.67
N ARG A 485 -8.64 -26.57 31.55
CA ARG A 485 -9.49 -27.70 31.13
C ARG A 485 -10.73 -27.19 30.43
N VAL A 486 -11.08 -27.81 29.32
CA VAL A 486 -12.35 -27.55 28.63
C VAL A 486 -13.46 -28.40 29.25
N GLY A 487 -14.71 -27.94 29.18
CA GLY A 487 -15.86 -28.66 29.74
C GLY A 487 -16.30 -29.85 28.89
N ALA A 488 -17.18 -30.69 29.44
CA ALA A 488 -17.89 -31.71 28.66
C ALA A 488 -18.60 -31.09 27.46
N GLY A 489 -18.56 -31.78 26.32
CA GLY A 489 -19.07 -31.24 25.07
C GLY A 489 -18.46 -31.90 23.84
N VAL A 490 -18.86 -31.39 22.67
CA VAL A 490 -18.33 -31.85 21.39
C VAL A 490 -17.24 -30.90 20.92
N TYR A 491 -16.11 -31.48 20.53
CA TYR A 491 -14.98 -30.77 19.95
C TYR A 491 -14.67 -31.35 18.58
N PHE A 492 -14.23 -30.49 17.68
CA PHE A 492 -13.84 -30.87 16.33
C PHE A 492 -12.34 -30.71 16.18
N LEU A 493 -11.71 -31.69 15.54
CA LEU A 493 -10.33 -31.65 15.13
C LEU A 493 -10.30 -31.39 13.64
N ARG A 494 -9.46 -30.47 13.18
CA ARG A 494 -9.20 -30.28 11.76
C ARG A 494 -7.72 -30.15 11.51
N TRP A 495 -7.20 -31.02 10.66
CA TRP A 495 -5.89 -30.88 10.06
C TRP A 495 -6.01 -30.23 8.69
N SER A 496 -5.08 -29.34 8.32
CA SER A 496 -4.96 -28.84 6.95
C SER A 496 -3.54 -28.37 6.64
N ASP A 497 -3.07 -28.64 5.42
CA ASP A 497 -1.80 -28.16 4.86
C ASP A 497 -1.98 -27.02 3.83
N GLY A 498 -3.22 -26.54 3.65
CA GLY A 498 -3.58 -25.50 2.67
C GLY A 498 -4.25 -26.05 1.41
N GLU A 499 -3.97 -27.31 1.03
CA GLU A 499 -4.62 -27.98 -0.12
C GLU A 499 -5.57 -29.07 0.33
N ARG A 500 -5.19 -29.81 1.37
CA ARG A 500 -5.92 -30.95 1.91
C ARG A 500 -6.45 -30.63 3.28
N ALA A 501 -7.50 -31.35 3.67
CA ALA A 501 -8.07 -31.26 5.00
C ALA A 501 -8.61 -32.61 5.46
N ALA A 502 -8.35 -32.90 6.74
CA ALA A 502 -8.88 -34.05 7.45
C ALA A 502 -9.56 -33.55 8.72
N SER A 503 -10.65 -34.20 9.12
CA SER A 503 -11.37 -33.81 10.32
C SER A 503 -11.87 -35.00 11.12
N ALA A 504 -12.02 -34.80 12.41
CA ALA A 504 -12.68 -35.74 13.30
C ALA A 504 -13.41 -35.03 14.42
N LYS A 505 -14.17 -35.80 15.18
CA LYS A 505 -14.90 -35.34 16.35
C LYS A 505 -14.41 -36.07 17.59
N VAL A 506 -14.20 -35.30 18.66
CA VAL A 506 -14.01 -35.83 20.02
C VAL A 506 -15.18 -35.41 20.87
N VAL A 507 -15.77 -36.37 21.56
CA VAL A 507 -16.81 -36.11 22.56
C VAL A 507 -16.15 -36.14 23.93
N MET A 508 -16.18 -35.04 24.67
CA MET A 508 -15.73 -34.98 26.05
C MET A 508 -16.89 -35.25 26.99
N VAL A 509 -16.70 -36.20 27.91
CA VAL A 509 -17.70 -36.60 28.92
C VAL A 509 -17.10 -36.47 30.31
N ASP A 510 -17.93 -36.12 31.29
CA ASP A 510 -17.52 -35.99 32.69
C ASP A 510 -17.16 -37.34 33.34
#